data_AF-A0A9E2L3R5-F1
#
_entry.id   AF-A0A9E2L3R5-F1
#
_cell.length_a   1.000
_cell.length_b   1.000
_cell.length_c   1.000
_cell.angle_alpha   90.00
_cell.angle_beta   90.00
_cell.angle_gamma   90.00
#
_symmetry.space_group_name_H-M   'P 1'
#
loop_
_entity.id
_entity.type
_entity.pdbx_description
1 polymer ?
#
loop_
_entity_poly.entity_id
_entity_poly.type
_entity_poly.pdbx_seq_one_letter_code
_entity_poly.pdbx_strand_id
1 'polypeptide(L)'
;MLAKKKEKDVIDRMLDQIDFHGMTAEELAGENGLLKQLTRRFYSRALDAEMDEHLGYKKNDNAGDNSGNSRNGYTTKTVITEDNDTIEIQVPRDRNSTFDPVIIPKHEKRTPLFNEQIISMYSFGMS
;
A
#
# COMPACT_ATOMS: atom_id res chain seq x y z
N MET A 1 22.30 -14.14 34.88
CA MET A 1 22.29 -13.06 33.87
C MET A 1 20.87 -12.86 33.40
N LEU A 2 20.21 -11.75 33.73
CA LEU A 2 18.87 -11.47 33.24
C LEU A 2 18.97 -11.08 31.76
N ALA A 3 18.31 -11.85 30.88
CA ALA A 3 18.17 -11.50 29.48
C ALA A 3 17.45 -10.14 29.38
N LYS A 4 18.12 -9.13 28.81
CA LYS A 4 17.47 -7.86 28.43
C LYS A 4 16.38 -8.21 27.42
N LYS A 5 15.12 -8.09 27.82
CA LYS A 5 13.96 -8.26 26.94
C LYS A 5 14.05 -7.21 25.84
N LYS A 6 14.22 -7.66 24.58
CA LYS A 6 14.24 -6.76 23.41
C LYS A 6 12.91 -6.00 23.39
N GLU A 7 12.98 -4.68 23.25
CA GLU A 7 11.76 -3.87 23.14
C GLU A 7 11.03 -4.26 21.86
N LYS A 8 9.74 -4.58 21.97
CA LYS A 8 8.92 -4.98 20.82
C LYS A 8 8.81 -3.80 19.87
N ASP A 9 9.14 -4.04 18.60
CA ASP A 9 9.01 -3.04 17.56
C ASP A 9 7.53 -2.79 17.21
N VAL A 10 7.26 -1.85 16.31
CA VAL A 10 5.88 -1.49 15.94
C VAL A 10 5.17 -2.64 15.24
N ILE A 11 5.91 -3.46 14.49
CA ILE A 11 5.37 -4.60 13.74
C ILE A 11 4.97 -5.70 14.73
N ASP A 12 5.83 -6.01 15.70
CA ASP A 12 5.55 -6.96 16.78
C ASP A 12 4.26 -6.60 17.53
N ARG A 13 4.07 -5.30 17.82
CA ARG A 13 2.86 -4.81 18.50
C ARG A 13 1.61 -4.95 17.64
N MET A 14 1.72 -4.76 16.33
CA MET A 14 0.59 -4.98 15.41
C MET A 14 0.25 -6.47 15.29
N LEU A 15 1.25 -7.33 15.21
CA LEU A 15 1.06 -8.78 15.14
C LEU A 15 0.43 -9.34 16.42
N ASP A 16 0.81 -8.82 17.59
CA ASP A 16 0.19 -9.19 18.88
C ASP A 16 -1.33 -8.90 18.93
N GLN A 17 -1.84 -7.97 18.10
CA GLN A 17 -3.26 -7.61 18.05
C GLN A 17 -4.08 -8.54 17.15
N ILE A 18 -3.43 -9.36 16.33
CA ILE A 18 -4.08 -10.28 15.40
C ILE A 18 -4.16 -11.65 16.08
N ASP A 19 -5.36 -12.20 16.18
CA ASP A 19 -5.54 -13.58 16.64
C ASP A 19 -5.30 -14.55 15.49
N PHE A 20 -4.19 -15.28 15.57
CA PHE A 20 -3.82 -16.29 14.58
C PHE A 20 -4.31 -17.71 14.95
N HIS A 21 -4.95 -17.90 16.11
CA HIS A 21 -5.38 -19.23 16.53
C HIS A 21 -6.47 -19.79 15.59
N GLY A 22 -6.20 -20.96 15.02
CA GLY A 22 -7.15 -21.68 14.17
C GLY A 22 -7.27 -21.15 12.74
N MET A 23 -6.46 -20.17 12.34
CA MET A 23 -6.42 -19.72 10.95
C MET A 23 -5.86 -20.80 10.02
N THR A 24 -6.53 -20.98 8.90
CA THR A 24 -6.06 -21.84 7.81
C THR A 24 -5.05 -21.10 6.92
N ALA A 25 -4.27 -21.85 6.13
CA ALA A 25 -3.35 -21.27 5.16
C ALA A 25 -4.09 -20.41 4.10
N GLU A 26 -5.33 -20.80 3.76
CA GLU A 26 -6.18 -20.05 2.83
C GLU A 26 -6.68 -18.73 3.42
N GLU A 27 -7.03 -18.69 4.71
CA GLU A 27 -7.45 -17.45 5.36
C GLU A 27 -6.28 -16.47 5.56
N LEU A 28 -5.06 -17.00 5.68
CA LEU A 28 -3.86 -16.19 5.84
C LEU A 28 -3.34 -15.65 4.50
N ALA A 29 -3.16 -16.54 3.52
CA ALA A 29 -2.45 -16.26 2.25
C ALA A 29 -3.26 -16.56 0.98
N GLY A 30 -4.52 -16.97 1.09
CA GLY A 30 -5.38 -17.22 -0.07
C GLY A 30 -5.77 -15.94 -0.82
N GLU A 31 -6.60 -16.09 -1.87
CA GLU A 31 -6.94 -15.02 -2.81
C GLU A 31 -7.59 -13.79 -2.15
N ASN A 32 -8.27 -13.98 -1.01
CA ASN A 32 -8.84 -12.93 -0.15
C ASN A 32 -8.27 -12.98 1.27
N GLY A 33 -7.10 -13.59 1.44
CA GLY A 33 -6.47 -13.80 2.73
C GLY A 33 -6.05 -12.50 3.42
N LEU A 34 -5.76 -12.62 4.72
CA LEU A 34 -5.36 -11.52 5.58
C LEU A 34 -4.21 -10.70 5.01
N LEU A 35 -3.17 -11.35 4.46
CA LEU A 35 -1.99 -10.68 3.93
C LEU A 35 -2.35 -9.73 2.78
N LYS A 36 -3.19 -10.19 1.85
CA LYS A 36 -3.61 -9.39 0.70
C LYS A 36 -4.44 -8.17 1.13
N GLN A 37 -5.34 -8.37 2.09
CA GLN A 37 -6.14 -7.29 2.66
C GLN A 37 -5.27 -6.27 3.41
N LEU A 38 -4.27 -6.74 4.15
CA LEU A 38 -3.33 -5.88 4.87
C LEU A 38 -2.51 -5.05 3.89
N THR A 39 -1.94 -5.66 2.87
CA THR A 39 -1.16 -4.99 1.81
C THR A 39 -2.02 -3.95 1.08
N ARG A 40 -3.26 -4.29 0.72
CA ARG A 40 -4.22 -3.34 0.13
C ARG A 40 -4.45 -2.11 1.01
N ARG A 41 -4.73 -2.33 2.29
CA ARG A 41 -5.00 -1.26 3.26
C ARG A 41 -3.75 -0.42 3.52
N PHE A 42 -2.58 -1.06 3.59
CA PHE A 42 -1.30 -0.40 3.74
C PHE A 42 -1.05 0.59 2.61
N TYR A 43 -1.12 0.15 1.34
CA TYR A 43 -0.93 1.04 0.19
C TYR A 43 -1.97 2.15 0.15
N SER A 44 -3.25 1.83 0.38
CA SER A 44 -4.31 2.85 0.37
C SER A 44 -4.08 3.92 1.45
N ARG A 45 -3.64 3.52 2.65
CA ARG A 45 -3.33 4.44 3.76
C ARG A 45 -2.09 5.28 3.47
N ALA A 46 -1.07 4.69 2.85
CA ALA A 46 0.14 5.40 2.49
C ALA A 46 -0.13 6.47 1.42
N LEU A 47 -0.95 6.15 0.41
CA LEU A 47 -1.40 7.12 -0.60
C LEU A 47 -2.29 8.22 -0.02
N ASP A 48 -3.15 7.90 0.96
CA ASP A 48 -3.92 8.92 1.70
C ASP A 48 -3.00 9.90 2.43
N ALA A 49 -1.87 9.43 2.97
CA ALA A 49 -0.87 10.27 3.62
C ALA A 49 -0.12 11.16 2.63
N GLU A 50 0.27 10.64 1.46
CA GLU A 50 0.80 11.48 0.37
C GLU A 50 -0.20 12.56 -0.07
N MET A 51 -1.50 12.23 -0.11
CA MET A 51 -2.55 13.21 -0.42
C MET A 51 -2.70 14.27 0.69
N ASP A 52 -2.53 13.89 1.97
CA ASP A 52 -2.51 14.86 3.07
C ASP A 52 -1.38 15.87 2.88
N GLU A 53 -0.20 15.40 2.48
CA GLU A 53 0.97 16.24 2.20
C GLU A 53 0.76 17.11 0.95
N HIS A 54 0.26 16.54 -0.15
CA HIS A 54 -0.02 17.25 -1.41
C HIS A 54 -1.01 18.41 -1.23
N LEU A 55 -2.05 18.20 -0.44
CA LEU A 55 -3.06 19.23 -0.16
C LEU A 55 -2.67 20.15 1.00
N GLY A 56 -1.73 19.74 1.84
CA GLY A 56 -1.31 20.46 3.04
C GLY A 56 -2.30 20.36 4.22
N TYR A 57 -3.31 19.49 4.14
CA TYR A 57 -4.30 19.30 5.19
C TYR A 57 -4.90 17.89 5.21
N LYS A 58 -5.38 17.49 6.40
CA LYS A 58 -5.94 16.16 6.62
C LYS A 58 -7.35 16.01 6.05
N LYS A 59 -7.75 14.78 5.76
CA LYS A 59 -9.14 14.48 5.38
C LYS A 59 -10.13 15.02 6.44
N ASN A 60 -11.12 15.79 5.98
CA ASN A 60 -12.14 16.46 6.79
C ASN A 60 -11.62 17.59 7.71
N ASP A 61 -10.42 18.10 7.45
CA ASP A 61 -9.90 19.29 8.15
C ASP A 61 -10.49 20.57 7.52
N ASN A 62 -10.94 21.50 8.37
CA ASN A 62 -11.46 22.80 7.96
C ASN A 62 -10.41 23.66 7.25
N ALA A 63 -9.12 23.35 7.42
CA ALA A 63 -8.04 23.98 6.66
C ALA A 63 -8.19 23.83 5.13
N GLY A 64 -8.97 22.84 4.67
CA GLY A 64 -9.27 22.65 3.25
C GLY A 64 -10.34 23.58 2.69
N ASP A 65 -11.11 24.29 3.52
CA ASP A 65 -12.19 25.15 3.06
C ASP A 65 -11.65 26.36 2.31
N ASN A 66 -12.16 26.60 1.10
CA ASN A 66 -11.72 27.67 0.20
C ASN A 66 -10.20 27.64 -0.17
N SER A 67 -9.52 26.51 0.02
CA SER A 67 -8.10 26.33 -0.33
C SER A 67 -7.82 26.25 -1.85
N GLY A 68 -8.86 26.21 -2.69
CA GLY A 68 -8.75 26.14 -4.15
C GLY A 68 -8.52 24.72 -4.72
N ASN A 69 -8.16 23.74 -3.89
CA ASN A 69 -8.12 22.33 -4.27
C ASN A 69 -8.67 21.45 -3.15
N SER A 70 -9.36 20.37 -3.50
CA SER A 70 -9.93 19.46 -2.51
C SER A 70 -9.90 18.02 -2.94
N ARG A 71 -10.01 17.11 -1.97
CA ARG A 71 -10.20 15.68 -2.24
C ARG A 71 -11.49 15.46 -3.03
N ASN A 72 -11.41 14.63 -4.06
CA ASN A 72 -12.52 14.29 -4.95
C ASN A 72 -12.70 12.77 -5.07
N GLY A 73 -12.84 12.13 -3.91
CA GLY A 73 -13.07 10.69 -3.82
C GLY A 73 -11.84 9.85 -4.13
N TYR A 74 -12.09 8.62 -4.59
CA TYR A 74 -11.08 7.60 -4.83
C TYR A 74 -11.27 6.97 -6.21
N THR A 75 -10.21 6.39 -6.74
CA THR A 75 -10.23 5.56 -7.95
C THR A 75 -9.62 4.22 -7.64
N THR A 76 -10.28 3.15 -8.09
CA THR A 76 -9.76 1.79 -7.95
C THR A 76 -8.63 1.57 -8.94
N LYS A 77 -7.51 1.04 -8.45
CA LYS A 77 -6.35 0.65 -9.28
C LYS A 77 -5.94 -0.78 -8.92
N THR A 78 -5.78 -1.62 -9.93
CA THR A 78 -5.23 -2.98 -9.77
C THR A 78 -3.72 -2.92 -9.91
N VAL A 79 -3.01 -3.34 -8.87
CA VAL A 79 -1.55 -3.41 -8.77
C VAL A 79 -1.14 -4.87 -8.77
N ILE A 80 -0.09 -5.19 -9.51
CA ILE A 80 0.48 -6.52 -9.60
C ILE A 80 1.66 -6.57 -8.62
N THR A 81 1.62 -7.50 -7.68
CA THR A 81 2.69 -7.76 -6.72
C THR A 81 3.77 -8.67 -7.31
N GLU A 82 4.87 -8.85 -6.61
CA GLU A 82 6.04 -9.62 -7.10
C GLU A 82 5.70 -11.09 -7.39
N ASP A 83 4.82 -11.69 -6.59
CA ASP A 83 4.32 -13.06 -6.79
C ASP A 83 3.36 -13.19 -8.00
N ASN A 84 3.27 -12.15 -8.84
CA ASN A 84 2.34 -12.03 -9.97
C ASN A 84 0.85 -12.06 -9.57
N ASP A 85 0.57 -11.90 -8.28
CA ASP A 85 -0.76 -11.70 -7.75
C ASP A 85 -1.26 -10.28 -7.99
N THR A 86 -2.58 -10.11 -8.02
CA THR A 86 -3.22 -8.81 -8.24
C THR A 86 -3.93 -8.33 -6.99
N ILE A 87 -3.66 -7.09 -6.58
CA ILE A 87 -4.33 -6.42 -5.48
C ILE A 87 -5.08 -5.20 -6.00
N GLU A 88 -6.32 -5.02 -5.56
CA GLU A 88 -7.09 -3.80 -5.83
C GLU A 88 -6.87 -2.80 -4.71
N ILE A 89 -6.40 -1.60 -5.03
CA ILE A 89 -6.20 -0.52 -4.07
C ILE A 89 -7.08 0.68 -4.40
N GLN A 90 -7.34 1.51 -3.38
CA GLN A 90 -8.07 2.76 -3.54
C GLN A 90 -7.06 3.90 -3.55
N VAL A 91 -6.98 4.62 -4.67
CA VAL A 91 -6.07 5.75 -4.87
C VAL A 91 -6.87 7.04 -4.67
N PRO A 92 -6.48 7.92 -3.72
CA PRO A 92 -7.15 9.19 -3.54
C PRO A 92 -6.94 10.10 -4.75
N ARG A 93 -7.90 10.99 -5.00
CA ARG A 93 -7.80 12.00 -6.06
C ARG A 93 -8.09 13.38 -5.53
N ASP A 94 -7.45 14.38 -6.12
CA ASP A 94 -7.76 15.79 -5.92
C ASP A 94 -8.67 16.31 -7.04
N ARG A 95 -9.32 17.44 -6.80
CA ARG A 95 -10.30 18.05 -7.71
C ARG A 95 -9.62 18.65 -8.93
N ASN A 96 -8.43 19.21 -8.76
CA ASN A 96 -7.66 19.80 -9.85
C ASN A 96 -6.83 18.77 -10.64
N SER A 97 -6.86 17.50 -10.24
CA SER A 97 -6.11 16.39 -10.85
C SER A 97 -4.60 16.63 -10.92
N THR A 98 -4.05 17.39 -9.97
CA THR A 98 -2.62 17.70 -9.87
C THR A 98 -1.85 16.74 -8.98
N PHE A 99 -2.53 15.87 -8.23
CA PHE A 99 -1.88 14.89 -7.36
C PHE A 99 -1.05 13.89 -8.17
N ASP A 100 0.24 13.74 -7.85
CA ASP A 100 1.16 12.78 -8.49
C ASP A 100 1.83 11.89 -7.43
N PRO A 101 1.28 10.68 -7.16
CA PRO A 101 1.77 9.81 -6.10
C PRO A 101 3.15 9.22 -6.40
N VAL A 102 3.99 9.07 -5.38
CA VAL A 102 5.37 8.56 -5.52
C VAL A 102 5.41 7.06 -5.23
N ILE A 103 4.69 6.58 -4.21
CA ILE A 103 4.67 5.16 -3.83
C ILE A 103 4.16 4.27 -4.97
N ILE A 104 3.09 4.70 -5.66
CA ILE A 104 2.58 4.00 -6.85
C ILE A 104 2.27 5.03 -7.94
N PRO A 105 3.24 5.30 -8.83
CA PRO A 105 3.12 6.33 -9.86
C PRO A 105 1.90 6.17 -10.76
N LYS A 106 1.49 7.27 -11.39
CA LYS A 106 0.40 7.25 -12.37
C LYS A 106 0.72 6.25 -13.49
N HIS A 107 -0.32 5.52 -13.92
CA HIS A 107 -0.26 4.51 -14.98
C HIS A 107 0.62 3.27 -14.69
N GLU A 108 1.46 3.28 -13.66
CA GLU A 108 2.29 2.14 -13.28
C GLU A 108 1.51 1.13 -12.45
N LYS A 109 1.46 -0.13 -12.90
CA LYS A 109 0.73 -1.22 -12.23
C LYS A 109 1.64 -2.25 -11.58
N ARG A 110 2.93 -2.26 -11.91
CA ARG A 110 3.92 -3.22 -11.43
C ARG A 110 4.95 -2.47 -10.60
N THR A 111 5.44 -3.10 -9.54
CA THR A 111 6.52 -2.51 -8.72
C THR A 111 7.85 -2.55 -9.49
N PRO A 112 8.78 -1.60 -9.23
CA PRO A 112 10.06 -1.53 -9.92
C PRO A 112 10.92 -2.80 -9.78
N LEU A 113 10.82 -3.49 -8.64
CA LEU A 113 11.58 -4.72 -8.34
C LEU A 113 11.32 -5.86 -9.35
N PHE A 114 10.10 -5.95 -9.91
CA PHE A 114 9.78 -6.92 -10.95
C PHE A 114 10.53 -6.64 -12.28
N ASN A 115 10.81 -5.37 -12.59
CA ASN A 115 11.53 -5.03 -13.81
C ASN A 115 12.98 -5.53 -13.77
N GLU A 116 13.61 -5.51 -12.60
CA GLU A 116 14.98 -6.03 -12.41
C GLU A 116 15.05 -7.54 -12.66
N GLN A 117 14.02 -8.28 -12.24
CA GLN A 117 13.92 -9.73 -12.48
C GLN A 117 13.79 -10.03 -13.98
N ILE A 118 12.96 -9.31 -14.74
CA ILE A 118 12.84 -9.50 -16.19
C ILE A 118 14.16 -9.21 -16.91
N ILE A 119 14.84 -8.12 -16.54
CA ILE A 119 16.15 -7.79 -17.11
C ILE A 119 17.13 -8.93 -16.84
N SER A 120 17.14 -9.49 -15.63
CA SER A 120 17.98 -10.65 -15.31
C SER A 120 17.64 -11.87 -16.16
N MET A 121 16.36 -12.18 -16.39
CA MET A 121 15.93 -13.32 -17.21
C MET A 121 16.34 -13.17 -18.67
N TYR A 122 16.17 -11.98 -19.25
CA TYR A 122 16.68 -11.66 -20.58
C TYR A 122 18.21 -11.81 -20.66
N SER A 123 18.91 -11.39 -19.61
CA SER A 123 20.37 -11.54 -19.49
C SER A 123 20.79 -13.01 -19.46
N PHE A 124 19.99 -13.88 -18.83
CA PHE A 124 20.21 -15.32 -18.77
C PHE A 124 19.67 -16.10 -19.99
N GLY A 125 19.09 -15.41 -20.99
CA GLY A 125 18.58 -16.04 -22.21
C GLY A 125 17.33 -16.90 -22.01
N MET A 126 16.59 -16.65 -20.93
CA MET A 126 15.29 -17.28 -20.71
C MET A 126 14.25 -16.54 -21.55
N SER A 127 13.85 -17.15 -22.66
CA SER A 127 12.85 -16.68 -23.63
C SER A 127 11.56 -17.48 -23.54
#